data_AF-E4YZB3-F1
#
_entry.id   AF-E4YZB3-F1
#
_cell.length_a   1.000
_cell.length_b   1.000
_cell.length_c   1.000
_cell.angle_alpha   90.00
_cell.angle_beta   90.00
_cell.angle_gamma   90.00
#
_symmetry.space_group_name_H-M   'P 1'
#
loop_
_entity.id
_entity.type
_entity.pdbx_description
1 polymer ?
#
loop_
_entity_poly.entity_id
_entity_poly.type
_entity_poly.pdbx_seq_one_letter_code
_entity_poly.pdbx_strand_id
1 'polypeptide(L)'
;MIVYGATALGQFIINRLIISMFFNPILNFVDLLSVMNVSLFTLTHKQFGYYAHGKSVHGRADTDMLDLQNCLRREANGQTGTRGLEPGQDITTFEIKVTTEFRQYYDTFYRAAMVGNTMGAGNEDEHNKSQVESYRRLNTFLQKFFMHGLPSLKMQFNSKGLIEKFLDIEFSTQPQPVVSDLYRDQRGETIGNALFYGNESHLVVFEILAFVVFDIAFTSFILSAVITYVLSQIIRFLRQTLARRNLSSRTMIDKRFLV
;
A
#
# COMPACT_ATOMS: atom_id res chain seq x y z
N MET A 1 -24.63 2.58 25.98
CA MET A 1 -24.31 1.70 24.84
C MET A 1 -24.97 2.15 23.52
N ILE A 2 -26.30 2.28 23.44
CA ILE A 2 -27.02 2.61 22.17
C ILE A 2 -26.56 3.95 21.56
N VAL A 3 -26.39 5.00 22.38
CA VAL A 3 -25.96 6.32 21.89
C VAL A 3 -24.56 6.27 21.28
N TYR A 4 -23.60 5.61 21.95
CA TYR A 4 -22.23 5.48 21.45
C TYR A 4 -22.16 4.63 20.17
N GLY A 5 -22.94 3.54 20.11
CA GLY A 5 -23.07 2.72 18.91
C GLY A 5 -23.68 3.50 17.74
N ALA A 6 -24.72 4.31 18.00
CA ALA A 6 -25.35 5.16 16.99
C ALA A 6 -24.40 6.25 16.47
N THR A 7 -23.60 6.87 17.34
CA THR A 7 -22.60 7.86 16.90
C THR A 7 -21.48 7.22 16.09
N ALA A 8 -20.99 6.04 16.49
CA ALA A 8 -19.97 5.31 15.74
C ALA A 8 -20.49 4.86 14.37
N LEU A 9 -21.75 4.40 14.30
CA LEU A 9 -22.41 4.02 13.05
C LEU A 9 -22.62 5.24 12.14
N GLY A 10 -23.07 6.37 12.70
CA GLY A 10 -23.20 7.63 11.96
C GLY A 10 -21.87 8.10 11.37
N GLN A 11 -20.80 8.07 12.16
CA GLN A 11 -19.45 8.40 11.70
C GLN A 11 -18.99 7.42 10.59
N PHE A 12 -19.23 6.12 10.76
CA PHE A 12 -18.91 5.12 9.75
C PHE A 12 -19.63 5.38 8.43
N ILE A 13 -20.93 5.66 8.47
CA ILE A 13 -21.74 5.95 7.28
C ILE A 13 -21.25 7.22 6.58
N ILE A 14 -21.00 8.30 7.32
CA ILE A 14 -20.53 9.57 6.75
C ILE A 14 -19.17 9.37 6.05
N ASN A 15 -18.21 8.74 6.73
CA ASN A 15 -16.88 8.53 6.16
C ASN A 15 -16.93 7.58 4.95
N ARG A 16 -17.69 6.48 5.04
CA ARG A 16 -17.72 5.44 4.00
C ARG A 16 -18.65 5.72 2.84
N LEU A 17 -19.67 6.57 2.97
CA LEU A 17 -20.59 6.88 1.87
C LEU A 17 -20.39 8.27 1.32
N ILE A 18 -20.11 9.27 2.16
CA ILE A 18 -20.04 10.67 1.71
C ILE A 18 -18.60 11.01 1.36
N ILE A 19 -17.66 10.81 2.28
CA ILE A 19 -16.27 11.25 2.05
C ILE A 19 -15.60 10.41 0.98
N SER A 20 -15.68 9.08 1.07
CA SER A 20 -15.07 8.17 0.08
C SER A 20 -15.63 8.34 -1.34
N MET A 21 -16.89 8.77 -1.48
CA MET A 21 -17.54 8.98 -2.78
C MET A 21 -17.01 10.21 -3.50
N PHE A 22 -16.75 11.30 -2.77
CA PHE A 22 -16.26 12.56 -3.36
C PHE A 22 -14.74 12.68 -3.33
N PHE A 23 -14.08 12.10 -2.33
CA PHE A 23 -12.64 12.18 -2.10
C PHE A 23 -12.12 10.79 -1.78
N ASN A 24 -11.68 10.06 -2.82
CA ASN A 24 -10.99 8.79 -2.62
C ASN A 24 -9.47 9.04 -2.59
N PRO A 25 -8.85 9.12 -1.39
CA PRO A 25 -7.42 9.41 -1.28
C PRO A 25 -6.55 8.28 -1.86
N ILE A 26 -7.05 7.05 -1.93
CA ILE A 26 -6.31 5.92 -2.48
C ILE A 26 -6.21 6.04 -4.00
N LEU A 27 -7.31 6.36 -4.68
CA LEU A 27 -7.30 6.60 -6.13
C LEU A 27 -6.41 7.79 -6.49
N ASN A 28 -6.54 8.91 -5.78
CA ASN A 28 -5.68 10.09 -5.98
C ASN A 28 -4.20 9.75 -5.77
N PHE A 29 -3.89 8.87 -4.81
CA PHE A 29 -2.54 8.41 -4.56
C PHE A 29 -2.01 7.53 -5.70
N VAL A 30 -2.82 6.60 -6.23
CA VAL A 30 -2.45 5.76 -7.38
C VAL A 30 -2.26 6.61 -8.64
N ASP A 31 -3.12 7.61 -8.86
CA ASP A 31 -2.95 8.56 -9.96
C ASP A 31 -1.65 9.35 -9.84
N LEU A 32 -1.33 9.84 -8.64
CA LEU A 32 -0.07 10.53 -8.38
C LEU A 32 1.14 9.64 -8.69
N LEU A 33 1.11 8.36 -8.34
CA LEU A 33 2.17 7.40 -8.67
C LEU A 33 2.41 7.30 -10.18
N SER A 34 1.36 7.29 -10.98
CA SER A 34 1.47 7.25 -12.44
C SER A 34 2.07 8.53 -13.05
N VAL A 35 1.71 9.70 -12.52
CA VAL A 35 2.26 10.99 -12.95
C VAL A 35 3.74 11.09 -12.60
N MET A 36 4.12 10.63 -11.40
CA MET A 36 5.51 10.64 -10.93
C MET A 36 6.39 9.53 -11.52
N ASN A 37 5.82 8.62 -12.32
CA ASN A 37 6.51 7.44 -12.86
C ASN A 37 7.11 6.52 -11.76
N VAL A 38 6.40 6.36 -10.64
CA VAL A 38 6.84 5.53 -9.49
C VAL A 38 5.84 4.40 -9.25
N SER A 39 6.31 3.16 -9.21
CA SER A 39 5.46 2.01 -8.83
C SER A 39 5.62 1.68 -7.34
N LEU A 40 4.53 1.29 -6.70
CA LEU A 40 4.52 0.87 -5.30
C LEU A 40 4.45 -0.66 -5.24
N PHE A 41 5.36 -1.29 -4.51
CA PHE A 41 5.31 -2.70 -4.16
C PHE A 41 5.42 -2.84 -2.65
N THR A 42 4.45 -3.51 -2.03
CA THR A 42 4.44 -3.74 -0.58
C THR A 42 3.99 -5.16 -0.26
N LEU A 43 4.63 -5.79 0.73
CA LEU A 43 4.28 -7.11 1.23
C LEU A 43 3.76 -6.98 2.66
N THR A 44 2.47 -7.31 2.86
CA THR A 44 1.85 -7.34 4.19
C THR A 44 2.18 -8.64 4.93
N HIS A 45 2.31 -9.74 4.17
CA HIS A 45 2.71 -11.06 4.67
C HIS A 45 3.94 -11.58 3.91
N LYS A 46 4.38 -12.80 4.23
CA LYS A 46 5.59 -13.38 3.61
C LYS A 46 5.50 -13.48 2.08
N GLN A 47 4.35 -13.81 1.54
CA GLN A 47 4.17 -14.01 0.10
C GLN A 47 2.98 -13.26 -0.46
N PHE A 48 2.28 -12.50 0.37
CA PHE A 48 1.09 -11.74 -0.02
C PHE A 48 1.30 -10.26 0.22
N GLY A 49 0.81 -9.45 -0.71
CA GLY A 49 0.88 -8.01 -0.63
C GLY A 49 0.13 -7.33 -1.77
N TYR A 50 0.53 -6.09 -2.05
CA TYR A 50 -0.14 -5.21 -3.00
C TYR A 50 0.87 -4.56 -3.92
N TYR A 51 0.44 -4.26 -5.14
CA TYR A 51 1.21 -3.55 -6.13
C TYR A 51 0.37 -2.49 -6.82
N ALA A 52 0.95 -1.30 -6.93
CA ALA A 52 0.42 -0.20 -7.72
C ALA A 52 1.40 0.07 -8.87
N HIS A 53 0.94 -0.15 -10.08
CA HIS A 53 1.66 0.20 -11.27
C HIS A 53 1.55 1.71 -11.50
N GLY A 54 2.69 2.39 -11.48
CA GLY A 54 2.76 3.84 -11.68
C GLY A 54 3.72 4.20 -12.81
N LYS A 55 3.76 3.44 -13.90
CA LYS A 55 4.56 3.84 -15.07
C LYS A 55 3.85 4.96 -15.81
N SER A 56 4.53 6.08 -16.03
CA SER A 56 3.97 7.20 -16.80
C SER A 56 3.78 6.81 -18.26
N VAL A 57 2.57 7.07 -18.79
CA VAL A 57 2.24 6.87 -20.21
C VAL A 57 2.90 7.89 -21.13
N HIS A 58 3.44 8.98 -20.56
CA HIS A 58 4.05 10.08 -21.30
C HIS A 58 5.56 9.88 -21.54
N GLY A 59 6.16 8.81 -20.98
CA GLY A 59 7.58 8.49 -21.11
C GLY A 59 8.53 9.47 -20.40
N ARG A 60 7.98 10.52 -19.78
CA ARG A 60 8.69 11.50 -18.97
C ARG A 60 7.84 11.78 -17.72
N ALA A 61 8.53 12.01 -16.61
CA ALA A 61 8.00 12.55 -15.37
C ALA A 61 8.92 13.72 -14.97
N ASP A 62 8.51 14.52 -13.98
CA ASP A 62 9.26 15.68 -13.47
C ASP A 62 9.51 16.77 -14.53
N THR A 63 8.42 17.27 -15.12
CA THR A 63 8.43 18.32 -16.16
C THR A 63 7.87 19.64 -15.66
N ASP A 64 8.06 20.71 -16.43
CA ASP A 64 7.44 22.01 -16.18
C ASP A 64 5.91 21.92 -16.16
N MET A 65 5.25 22.86 -15.47
CA MET A 65 3.78 22.87 -15.34
C MET A 65 3.06 22.90 -16.69
N LEU A 66 3.64 23.59 -17.68
CA LEU A 66 3.07 23.64 -19.03
C LEU A 66 3.10 22.27 -19.70
N ASP A 67 4.22 21.55 -19.58
CA ASP A 67 4.38 20.22 -20.13
C ASP A 67 3.48 19.20 -19.42
N LEU A 68 3.35 19.30 -18.09
CA LEU A 68 2.41 18.49 -17.32
C LEU A 68 0.98 18.72 -17.78
N GLN A 69 0.56 19.98 -17.97
CA GLN A 69 -0.78 20.31 -18.46
C GLN A 69 -1.01 19.74 -19.87
N ASN A 70 0.00 19.80 -20.74
CA ASN A 70 -0.08 19.21 -22.07
C ASN A 70 -0.20 17.68 -22.03
N CYS A 71 0.52 17.03 -21.11
CA CYS A 71 0.42 15.58 -20.87
C CYS A 71 -1.00 15.19 -20.43
N LEU A 72 -1.53 15.86 -19.40
CA LEU A 72 -2.89 15.64 -18.90
C LEU A 72 -3.96 15.88 -19.97
N ARG A 73 -3.79 16.91 -20.82
CA ARG A 73 -4.70 17.17 -21.95
C ARG A 73 -4.67 16.05 -22.98
N ARG A 74 -3.47 15.55 -23.33
CA ARG A 74 -3.34 14.42 -24.28
C ARG A 74 -4.01 13.16 -23.73
N GLU A 75 -3.86 12.92 -22.44
CA GLU A 75 -4.51 11.80 -21.76
C GLU A 75 -6.04 11.94 -21.77
N ALA A 76 -6.56 13.11 -21.40
CA ALA A 76 -8.00 13.40 -21.45
C ALA A 76 -8.60 13.25 -22.87
N ASN A 77 -7.78 13.53 -23.90
CA ASN A 77 -8.16 13.36 -25.30
C ASN A 77 -7.92 11.93 -25.85
N GLY A 78 -7.47 10.98 -25.02
CA GLY A 78 -7.20 9.60 -25.43
C GLY A 78 -6.02 9.44 -26.40
N GLN A 79 -5.07 10.38 -26.40
CA GLN A 79 -3.91 10.40 -27.31
C GLN A 79 -2.69 9.66 -26.74
N THR A 80 -2.87 8.87 -25.68
CA THR A 80 -1.81 8.14 -24.96
C THR A 80 -2.16 6.66 -24.86
N GLY A 81 -1.16 5.84 -24.53
CA GLY A 81 -1.41 4.43 -24.18
C GLY A 81 -2.20 4.27 -22.88
N THR A 82 -2.64 3.05 -22.62
CA THR A 82 -3.31 2.66 -21.37
C THR A 82 -2.34 2.70 -20.19
N ARG A 83 -2.83 3.07 -19.00
CA ARG A 83 -2.01 3.14 -17.77
C ARG A 83 -1.73 1.76 -17.17
N GLY A 84 -2.51 0.74 -17.52
CA GLY A 84 -2.44 -0.55 -16.85
C GLY A 84 -1.16 -1.34 -17.13
N LEU A 85 -0.87 -2.28 -16.23
CA LEU A 85 0.28 -3.19 -16.36
C LEU A 85 0.06 -4.21 -17.50
N GLU A 86 -1.18 -4.65 -17.69
CA GLU A 86 -1.56 -5.60 -18.74
C GLU A 86 -1.87 -4.84 -20.05
N PRO A 87 -1.39 -5.31 -21.23
CA PRO A 87 -1.64 -4.63 -22.49
C PRO A 87 -3.14 -4.48 -22.78
N GLY A 88 -3.60 -3.26 -23.03
CA GLY A 88 -5.00 -2.98 -23.37
C GLY A 88 -5.98 -2.95 -22.18
N GLN A 89 -5.47 -3.00 -20.95
CA GLN A 89 -6.26 -2.78 -19.73
C GLN A 89 -5.78 -1.50 -19.04
N ASP A 90 -6.67 -0.80 -18.35
CA ASP A 90 -6.33 0.38 -17.51
C ASP A 90 -6.20 0.03 -16.02
N ILE A 91 -6.03 -1.25 -15.71
CA ILE A 91 -5.90 -1.74 -14.33
C ILE A 91 -4.47 -1.51 -13.85
N THR A 92 -4.32 -0.64 -12.85
CA THR A 92 -3.03 -0.26 -12.27
C THR A 92 -2.77 -0.91 -10.91
N THR A 93 -3.80 -1.40 -10.24
CA THR A 93 -3.70 -1.93 -8.88
C THR A 93 -3.93 -3.44 -8.84
N PHE A 94 -3.09 -4.14 -8.07
CA PHE A 94 -3.10 -5.59 -7.98
C PHE A 94 -2.84 -6.06 -6.56
N GLU A 95 -3.52 -7.13 -6.17
CA GLU A 95 -3.10 -7.94 -5.02
C GLU A 95 -2.15 -9.01 -5.53
N ILE A 96 -1.01 -9.17 -4.88
CA ILE A 96 0.06 -10.03 -5.37
C ILE A 96 0.27 -11.17 -4.40
N LYS A 97 0.32 -12.38 -4.96
CA LYS A 97 0.82 -13.57 -4.30
C LYS A 97 2.08 -14.07 -5.01
N VAL A 98 3.23 -13.92 -4.36
CA VAL A 98 4.53 -14.27 -4.94
C VAL A 98 4.97 -15.69 -4.61
N THR A 99 5.74 -16.30 -5.51
CA THR A 99 6.35 -17.62 -5.28
C THR A 99 7.38 -17.58 -4.15
N THR A 100 7.65 -18.75 -3.57
CA THR A 100 8.70 -18.89 -2.55
C THR A 100 10.08 -18.51 -3.11
N GLU A 101 10.32 -18.83 -4.37
CA GLU A 101 11.54 -18.47 -5.10
C GLU A 101 11.69 -16.94 -5.25
N PHE A 102 10.65 -16.25 -5.72
CA PHE A 102 10.65 -14.78 -5.78
C PHE A 102 10.96 -14.18 -4.41
N ARG A 103 10.33 -14.73 -3.36
CA ARG A 103 10.52 -14.25 -1.99
C ARG A 103 11.96 -14.42 -1.50
N GLN A 104 12.64 -15.51 -1.84
CA GLN A 104 14.04 -15.72 -1.48
C GLN A 104 14.96 -14.71 -2.16
N TYR A 105 14.77 -14.46 -3.46
CA TYR A 105 15.51 -13.42 -4.17
C TYR A 105 15.26 -12.04 -3.58
N TYR A 106 13.99 -11.70 -3.34
CA TYR A 106 13.61 -10.45 -2.70
C TYR A 106 14.30 -10.30 -1.35
N ASP A 107 14.19 -11.27 -0.44
CA ASP A 107 14.81 -11.20 0.89
C ASP A 107 16.34 -11.08 0.83
N THR A 108 16.98 -11.67 -0.18
CA THR A 108 18.45 -11.57 -0.38
C THR A 108 18.86 -10.14 -0.73
N PHE A 109 18.24 -9.55 -1.75
CA PHE A 109 18.52 -8.16 -2.15
C PHE A 109 18.08 -7.17 -1.06
N TYR A 110 16.97 -7.48 -0.40
CA TYR A 110 16.41 -6.66 0.65
C TYR A 110 17.29 -6.60 1.91
N ARG A 111 17.80 -7.77 2.35
CA ARG A 111 18.74 -7.83 3.48
C ARG A 111 20.03 -7.10 3.16
N ALA A 112 20.56 -7.23 1.94
CA ALA A 112 21.74 -6.46 1.52
C ALA A 112 21.50 -4.95 1.63
N ALA A 113 20.33 -4.46 1.20
CA ALA A 113 19.95 -3.04 1.30
C ALA A 113 19.76 -2.55 2.75
N MET A 114 19.35 -3.43 3.67
CA MET A 114 19.07 -3.08 5.06
C MET A 114 20.24 -3.28 6.03
N VAL A 115 21.05 -4.33 5.84
CA VAL A 115 22.17 -4.68 6.73
C VAL A 115 23.32 -3.68 6.60
N GLY A 116 23.42 -2.97 5.47
CA GLY A 116 24.30 -1.81 5.32
C GLY A 116 24.24 -0.94 6.57
N ASN A 117 23.05 -0.65 7.09
CA ASN A 117 22.77 0.22 8.23
C ASN A 117 23.32 -0.21 9.61
N THR A 118 23.92 -1.39 9.75
CA THR A 118 24.30 -1.98 11.06
C THR A 118 25.79 -2.23 11.26
N MET A 119 26.62 -2.11 10.22
CA MET A 119 28.05 -2.46 10.30
C MET A 119 28.93 -1.32 9.79
N GLY A 120 29.64 -0.67 10.72
CA GLY A 120 30.90 0.01 10.41
C GLY A 120 30.96 1.50 10.75
N ALA A 121 31.86 1.82 11.67
CA ALA A 121 32.48 3.14 11.84
C ALA A 121 33.38 3.47 10.63
N GLY A 122 32.77 3.54 9.44
CA GLY A 122 33.40 3.95 8.19
C GLY A 122 32.86 5.31 7.73
N ASN A 123 33.50 5.91 6.74
CA ASN A 123 33.09 7.20 6.16
C ASN A 123 31.60 7.16 5.74
N GLU A 124 30.79 8.10 6.23
CA GLU A 124 29.34 8.17 5.98
C GLU A 124 29.01 8.12 4.48
N ASP A 125 29.85 8.72 3.65
CA ASP A 125 29.71 8.75 2.18
C ASP A 125 29.83 7.37 1.52
N GLU A 126 30.72 6.51 2.03
CA GLU A 126 30.98 5.19 1.46
C GLU A 126 29.87 4.21 1.82
N HIS A 127 29.34 4.35 3.03
CA HIS A 127 28.17 3.64 3.52
C HIS A 127 26.91 3.97 2.70
N ASN A 128 26.67 5.26 2.45
CA ASN A 128 25.52 5.72 1.68
C ASN A 128 25.58 5.20 0.23
N LYS A 129 26.75 5.21 -0.40
CA LYS A 129 26.94 4.66 -1.77
C LYS A 129 26.61 3.17 -1.84
N SER A 130 27.09 2.36 -0.89
CA SER A 130 26.81 0.92 -0.83
C SER A 130 25.32 0.61 -0.61
N GLN A 131 24.66 1.42 0.22
CA GLN A 131 23.22 1.32 0.45
C GLN A 131 22.42 1.64 -0.82
N VAL A 132 22.75 2.75 -1.49
CA VAL A 132 22.11 3.16 -2.76
C VAL A 132 22.28 2.09 -3.84
N GLU A 133 23.47 1.48 -3.94
CA GLU A 133 23.71 0.41 -4.90
C GLU A 133 22.85 -0.84 -4.61
N SER A 134 22.74 -1.22 -3.35
CA SER A 134 21.91 -2.36 -2.92
C SER A 134 20.42 -2.12 -3.21
N TYR A 135 19.92 -0.91 -2.96
CA TYR A 135 18.56 -0.52 -3.36
C TYR A 135 18.38 -0.50 -4.88
N ARG A 136 19.38 -0.06 -5.65
CA ARG A 136 19.34 -0.09 -7.11
C ARG A 136 19.23 -1.52 -7.65
N ARG A 137 19.92 -2.49 -7.04
CA ARG A 137 19.81 -3.91 -7.37
C ARG A 137 18.40 -4.44 -7.11
N LEU A 138 17.81 -4.12 -5.95
CA LEU A 138 16.43 -4.48 -5.63
C LEU A 138 15.43 -3.87 -6.61
N ASN A 139 15.56 -2.59 -6.92
CA ASN A 139 14.70 -1.90 -7.89
C ASN A 139 14.82 -2.52 -9.29
N THR A 140 16.04 -2.81 -9.73
CA THR A 140 16.29 -3.48 -11.02
C THR A 140 15.66 -4.87 -11.07
N PHE A 141 15.74 -5.64 -9.97
CA PHE A 141 15.09 -6.93 -9.86
C PHE A 141 13.57 -6.82 -10.00
N LEU A 142 12.94 -5.90 -9.25
CA LEU A 142 11.49 -5.68 -9.31
C LEU A 142 11.04 -5.22 -10.72
N GLN A 143 11.77 -4.27 -11.32
CA GLN A 143 11.50 -3.82 -12.69
C GLN A 143 11.56 -4.98 -13.68
N LYS A 144 12.61 -5.80 -13.63
CA LYS A 144 12.74 -6.98 -14.50
C LYS A 144 11.62 -7.99 -14.26
N PHE A 145 11.18 -8.18 -13.03
CA PHE A 145 10.07 -9.08 -12.72
C PHE A 145 8.75 -8.59 -13.34
N PHE A 146 8.36 -7.33 -13.11
CA PHE A 146 7.12 -6.77 -13.66
C PHE A 146 7.16 -6.56 -15.18
N MET A 147 8.34 -6.47 -15.79
CA MET A 147 8.51 -6.38 -17.25
C MET A 147 8.67 -7.75 -17.94
N HIS A 148 8.36 -8.86 -17.25
CA HIS A 148 8.57 -10.23 -17.77
C HIS A 148 10.01 -10.53 -18.22
N GLY A 149 11.00 -9.82 -17.69
CA GLY A 149 12.42 -9.96 -18.01
C GLY A 149 13.14 -11.08 -17.28
N LEU A 150 12.45 -11.83 -16.42
CA LEU A 150 13.01 -12.97 -15.66
C LEU A 150 12.29 -14.26 -16.08
N PRO A 151 12.94 -15.12 -16.89
CA PRO A 151 12.28 -16.34 -17.39
C PRO A 151 12.00 -17.39 -16.30
N SER A 152 12.74 -17.37 -15.20
CA SER A 152 12.52 -18.26 -14.04
C SER A 152 11.29 -17.87 -13.23
N LEU A 153 10.97 -16.57 -13.15
CA LEU A 153 9.89 -16.05 -12.30
C LEU A 153 8.70 -15.64 -13.16
N LYS A 154 7.80 -16.59 -13.40
CA LYS A 154 6.57 -16.35 -14.16
C LYS A 154 5.52 -15.64 -13.32
N MET A 155 4.70 -14.85 -14.00
CA MET A 155 3.60 -14.08 -13.44
C MET A 155 2.34 -14.34 -14.25
N GLN A 156 1.19 -14.46 -13.59
CA GLN A 156 -0.11 -14.59 -14.24
C GLN A 156 -1.14 -13.63 -13.64
N PHE A 157 -2.10 -13.20 -14.46
CA PHE A 157 -3.13 -12.26 -14.07
C PHE A 157 -4.46 -12.98 -13.83
N ASN A 158 -4.92 -12.96 -12.58
CA ASN A 158 -6.15 -13.61 -12.15
C ASN A 158 -7.20 -12.57 -11.71
N SER A 159 -8.43 -13.00 -11.52
CA SER A 159 -9.51 -12.19 -10.98
C SER A 159 -10.20 -12.96 -9.86
N LYS A 160 -10.35 -12.32 -8.69
CA LYS A 160 -11.10 -12.92 -7.58
C LYS A 160 -12.58 -13.04 -7.94
N GLY A 161 -13.16 -14.22 -7.71
CA GLY A 161 -14.60 -14.46 -7.78
C GLY A 161 -15.35 -13.71 -6.67
N LEU A 162 -16.69 -13.73 -6.73
CA LEU A 162 -17.52 -13.01 -5.75
C LEU A 162 -17.36 -13.56 -4.32
N ILE A 163 -17.27 -14.88 -4.17
CA ILE A 163 -17.11 -15.55 -2.87
C ILE A 163 -15.73 -15.25 -2.28
N GLU A 164 -14.68 -15.27 -3.11
CA GLU A 164 -13.30 -14.91 -2.72
C GLU A 164 -13.22 -13.47 -2.22
N LYS A 165 -13.85 -12.54 -2.96
CA LYS A 165 -13.95 -11.13 -2.56
C LYS A 165 -14.73 -10.95 -1.27
N PHE A 166 -15.81 -11.71 -1.07
CA PHE A 166 -16.66 -11.59 0.12
C PHE A 166 -15.96 -12.11 1.38
N LEU A 167 -15.26 -13.24 1.27
CA LEU A 167 -14.56 -13.86 2.39
C LEU A 167 -13.15 -13.32 2.60
N ASP A 168 -12.65 -12.48 1.69
CA ASP A 168 -11.25 -12.03 1.64
C ASP A 168 -10.26 -13.20 1.67
N ILE A 169 -10.59 -14.26 0.91
CA ILE A 169 -9.75 -15.46 0.76
C ILE A 169 -9.42 -15.68 -0.72
N GLU A 170 -8.35 -16.43 -0.95
CA GLU A 170 -7.98 -16.92 -2.29
C GLU A 170 -8.24 -18.42 -2.35
N PHE A 171 -9.07 -18.87 -3.29
CA PHE A 171 -9.16 -20.28 -3.61
C PHE A 171 -7.97 -20.66 -4.50
N SER A 172 -6.82 -20.86 -3.86
CA SER A 172 -5.68 -21.46 -4.54
C SER A 172 -5.84 -22.97 -4.54
N THR A 173 -5.83 -23.59 -5.71
CA THR A 173 -5.78 -25.05 -5.87
C THR A 173 -4.48 -25.66 -5.33
N GLN A 174 -3.43 -24.85 -5.13
CA GLN A 174 -2.15 -25.29 -4.58
C GLN A 174 -1.70 -24.46 -3.36
N PRO A 175 -1.11 -25.09 -2.32
CA PRO A 175 -0.65 -24.39 -1.12
C PRO A 175 0.51 -23.42 -1.38
N GLN A 176 1.36 -23.72 -2.36
CA GLN A 176 2.45 -22.85 -2.80
C GLN A 176 2.27 -22.50 -4.27
N PRO A 177 2.24 -21.21 -4.63
CA PRO A 177 2.14 -20.80 -6.02
C PRO A 177 3.43 -21.16 -6.76
N VAL A 178 3.32 -21.93 -7.84
CA VAL A 178 4.41 -22.20 -8.80
C VAL A 178 4.66 -20.96 -9.68
N VAL A 179 3.65 -20.12 -9.87
CA VAL A 179 3.64 -18.89 -10.64
C VAL A 179 3.12 -17.77 -9.76
N SER A 180 3.70 -16.56 -9.84
CA SER A 180 3.20 -15.45 -9.02
C SER A 180 1.86 -14.96 -9.57
N ASP A 181 0.86 -14.84 -8.70
CA ASP A 181 -0.49 -14.42 -9.06
C ASP A 181 -0.67 -12.92 -8.80
N LEU A 182 -1.15 -12.21 -9.81
CA LEU A 182 -1.63 -10.83 -9.70
C LEU A 182 -3.15 -10.83 -9.84
N TYR A 183 -3.86 -10.60 -8.74
CA TYR A 183 -5.29 -10.42 -8.75
C TYR A 183 -5.63 -8.99 -9.13
N ARG A 184 -6.36 -8.82 -10.23
CA ARG A 184 -6.81 -7.52 -10.73
C ARG A 184 -7.76 -6.87 -9.72
N ASP A 185 -7.42 -5.66 -9.27
CA ASP A 185 -8.33 -4.81 -8.52
C ASP A 185 -8.97 -3.77 -9.45
N GLN A 186 -10.25 -3.99 -9.76
CA GLN A 186 -11.02 -3.10 -10.62
C GLN A 186 -11.41 -1.78 -9.94
N ARG A 187 -11.42 -1.73 -8.60
CA ARG A 187 -11.83 -0.54 -7.85
C ARG A 187 -10.68 0.37 -7.49
N GLY A 188 -9.44 -0.13 -7.50
CA GLY A 188 -8.26 0.66 -7.11
C GLY A 188 -8.13 0.88 -5.60
N GLU A 189 -8.92 0.21 -4.78
CA GLU A 189 -9.04 0.47 -3.34
C GLU A 189 -8.26 -0.53 -2.48
N THR A 190 -7.87 -1.68 -3.02
CA THR A 190 -7.24 -2.80 -2.26
C THR A 190 -5.92 -2.41 -1.61
N ILE A 191 -5.15 -1.50 -2.23
CA ILE A 191 -3.92 -0.93 -1.63
C ILE A 191 -4.22 -0.24 -0.30
N GLY A 192 -5.43 0.29 -0.13
CA GLY A 192 -5.91 0.87 1.12
C GLY A 192 -5.82 -0.11 2.30
N ASN A 193 -5.96 -1.42 2.08
CA ASN A 193 -5.88 -2.44 3.13
C ASN A 193 -4.47 -2.59 3.72
N ALA A 194 -3.43 -2.29 2.94
CA ALA A 194 -2.06 -2.18 3.46
C ALA A 194 -1.86 -0.91 4.33
N LEU A 195 -2.69 0.11 4.12
CA LEU A 195 -2.66 1.38 4.81
C LEU A 195 -3.61 1.39 6.01
N PHE A 196 -3.47 2.40 6.86
CA PHE A 196 -4.38 2.57 8.00
C PHE A 196 -5.81 2.90 7.54
N TYR A 197 -5.94 3.59 6.39
CA TYR A 197 -7.21 4.02 5.80
C TYR A 197 -8.15 2.86 5.41
N GLY A 198 -7.63 1.72 4.93
CA GLY A 198 -8.49 0.58 4.57
C GLY A 198 -9.08 -0.16 5.78
N ASN A 199 -8.55 0.08 6.98
CA ASN A 199 -8.84 -0.69 8.19
C ASN A 199 -9.84 0.01 9.15
N GLU A 200 -10.58 1.01 8.67
CA GLU A 200 -11.54 1.78 9.48
C GLU A 200 -12.59 0.92 10.18
N SER A 201 -13.13 -0.10 9.51
CA SER A 201 -14.11 -1.02 10.10
C SER A 201 -13.53 -1.78 11.29
N HIS A 202 -12.30 -2.30 11.15
CA HIS A 202 -11.60 -2.98 12.23
C HIS A 202 -11.33 -2.05 13.42
N LEU A 203 -10.98 -0.78 13.14
CA LEU A 203 -10.77 0.24 14.17
C LEU A 203 -12.06 0.58 14.92
N VAL A 204 -13.19 0.73 14.22
CA VAL A 204 -14.49 0.99 14.86
C VAL A 204 -14.90 -0.18 15.74
N VAL A 205 -14.75 -1.43 15.27
CA VAL A 205 -15.04 -2.63 16.08
C VAL A 205 -14.14 -2.67 17.31
N PHE A 206 -12.85 -2.38 17.16
CA PHE A 206 -11.91 -2.29 18.27
C PHE A 206 -12.33 -1.21 19.29
N GLU A 207 -12.70 -0.01 18.84
CA GLU A 207 -13.16 1.07 19.72
C GLU A 207 -14.45 0.70 20.47
N ILE A 208 -15.40 0.04 19.81
CA ILE A 208 -16.63 -0.44 20.46
C ILE A 208 -16.31 -1.51 21.51
N LEU A 209 -15.44 -2.48 21.20
CA LEU A 209 -15.03 -3.51 22.15
C LEU A 209 -14.28 -2.92 23.36
N ALA A 210 -13.34 -2.01 23.11
CA ALA A 210 -12.62 -1.31 24.18
C ALA A 210 -13.58 -0.52 25.08
N PHE A 211 -14.54 0.18 24.47
CA PHE A 211 -15.58 0.89 25.21
C PHE A 211 -16.39 -0.05 26.12
N VAL A 212 -16.84 -1.20 25.60
CA VAL A 212 -17.59 -2.19 26.39
C VAL A 212 -16.77 -2.72 27.56
N VAL A 213 -15.49 -3.04 27.33
CA VAL A 213 -14.59 -3.52 28.40
C VAL A 213 -14.44 -2.47 29.50
N PHE A 214 -14.26 -1.19 29.15
CA PHE A 214 -14.15 -0.12 30.15
C PHE A 214 -15.47 0.19 30.85
N ASP A 215 -16.61 0.11 30.15
CA ASP A 215 -17.94 0.30 30.75
C ASP A 215 -18.21 -0.73 31.85
N ILE A 216 -17.84 -2.00 31.60
CA ILE A 216 -17.91 -3.07 32.61
C ILE A 216 -16.97 -2.79 33.78
N ALA A 217 -15.75 -2.30 33.53
CA ALA A 217 -14.74 -2.09 34.55
C ALA A 217 -15.02 -0.91 35.49
N PHE A 218 -15.45 0.22 34.94
CA PHE A 218 -15.58 1.48 35.69
C PHE A 218 -17.02 1.81 36.10
N THR A 219 -18.02 1.13 35.54
CA THR A 219 -19.47 1.36 35.77
C THR A 219 -19.96 2.80 35.50
N SER A 220 -19.09 3.63 34.89
CA SER A 220 -19.35 5.03 34.56
C SER A 220 -19.20 5.22 33.05
N PHE A 221 -20.32 5.47 32.39
CA PHE A 221 -20.40 5.61 30.94
C PHE A 221 -19.49 6.73 30.39
N ILE A 222 -19.47 7.88 31.05
CA ILE A 222 -18.69 9.05 30.62
C ILE A 222 -17.20 8.76 30.73
N LEU A 223 -16.77 8.17 31.86
CA LEU A 223 -15.38 7.83 32.08
C LEU A 223 -14.87 6.83 31.03
N SER A 224 -15.66 5.79 30.73
CA SER A 224 -15.33 4.79 29.73
C SER A 224 -15.24 5.37 28.31
N ALA A 225 -16.10 6.32 27.96
CA ALA A 225 -16.04 7.02 26.68
C ALA A 225 -14.76 7.86 26.56
N VAL A 226 -14.39 8.61 27.61
CA VAL A 226 -13.17 9.42 27.64
C VAL A 226 -11.93 8.53 27.54
N ILE A 227 -11.86 7.43 28.29
CA ILE A 227 -10.71 6.51 28.24
C ILE A 227 -10.58 5.87 26.86
N THR A 228 -11.70 5.45 26.25
CA THR A 228 -11.69 4.88 24.89
C THR A 228 -11.19 5.89 23.86
N TYR A 229 -11.63 7.15 23.97
CA TYR A 229 -11.16 8.22 23.09
C TYR A 229 -9.65 8.46 23.26
N VAL A 230 -9.16 8.55 24.49
CA VAL A 230 -7.72 8.70 24.78
C VAL A 230 -6.92 7.53 24.21
N LEU A 231 -7.41 6.30 24.36
CA LEU A 231 -6.79 5.10 23.78
C LEU A 231 -6.71 5.19 22.24
N SER A 232 -7.77 5.63 21.58
CA SER A 232 -7.79 5.84 20.12
C SER A 232 -6.75 6.89 19.70
N GLN A 233 -6.64 8.01 20.42
CA GLN A 233 -5.63 9.03 20.14
C GLN A 233 -4.20 8.49 20.28
N ILE A 234 -3.92 7.70 21.33
CA ILE A 234 -2.62 7.07 21.53
C ILE A 234 -2.30 6.12 20.37
N ILE A 235 -3.25 5.29 19.95
CA ILE A 235 -3.05 4.35 18.83
C ILE A 235 -2.76 5.10 17.53
N ARG A 236 -3.50 6.18 17.24
CA ARG A 236 -3.25 7.03 16.06
C ARG A 236 -1.85 7.65 16.09
N PHE A 237 -1.46 8.21 17.23
CA PHE A 237 -0.13 8.81 17.42
C PHE A 237 1.01 7.79 17.26
N LEU A 238 0.89 6.63 17.91
CA LEU A 238 1.86 5.55 17.78
C LEU A 238 1.95 5.06 16.34
N ARG A 239 0.81 4.85 15.68
CA ARG A 239 0.76 4.41 14.28
C ARG A 239 1.44 5.41 13.36
N GLN A 240 1.16 6.71 13.49
CA GLN A 240 1.78 7.75 12.65
C GLN A 240 3.30 7.79 12.85
N THR A 241 3.76 7.74 14.10
CA THR A 241 5.18 7.78 14.44
C THR A 241 5.92 6.55 13.91
N LEU A 242 5.35 5.35 14.10
CA LEU A 242 5.91 4.10 13.60
C LEU A 242 5.87 4.01 12.08
N ALA A 243 4.78 4.45 11.45
CA ALA A 243 4.65 4.48 10.00
C ALA A 243 5.69 5.40 9.36
N ARG A 244 5.86 6.62 9.88
CA ARG A 244 6.88 7.57 9.38
C ARG A 244 8.29 7.00 9.51
N ARG A 245 8.62 6.37 10.64
CA ARG A 245 9.92 5.73 10.86
C ARG A 245 10.15 4.53 9.93
N ASN A 246 9.11 3.72 9.75
CA ASN A 246 9.18 2.55 8.87
C ASN A 246 9.34 3.00 7.41
N LEU A 247 8.48 3.91 6.94
CA LEU A 247 8.52 4.42 5.58
C LEU A 247 9.89 5.05 5.26
N SER A 248 10.43 5.91 6.13
CA SER A 248 11.75 6.51 5.90
C SER A 248 12.87 5.46 5.80
N SER A 249 12.82 4.43 6.64
CA SER A 249 13.83 3.37 6.65
C SER A 249 13.71 2.47 5.43
N ARG A 250 12.49 2.20 4.94
CA ARG A 250 12.21 1.24 3.86
C ARG A 250 12.28 1.87 2.47
N THR A 251 12.11 3.18 2.35
CA THR A 251 12.07 3.90 1.06
C THR A 251 13.29 4.78 0.81
N MET A 252 14.23 4.86 1.77
CA MET A 252 15.33 5.83 1.79
C MET A 252 14.92 7.30 1.67
N ILE A 253 13.62 7.61 1.81
CA ILE A 253 13.13 8.98 1.86
C ILE A 253 13.43 9.54 3.25
N ASP A 254 14.10 10.70 3.32
CA ASP A 254 14.34 11.36 4.59
C ASP A 254 12.99 11.68 5.28
N LYS A 255 12.94 11.44 6.59
CA LYS A 255 11.80 11.76 7.45
C LYS A 255 11.32 13.19 7.28
N ARG A 256 12.21 14.14 6.93
CA ARG A 256 11.87 15.55 6.69
C ARG A 256 10.85 15.75 5.56
N PHE A 257 10.84 14.85 4.58
CA PHE A 257 9.90 14.90 3.44
C PHE A 257 8.59 14.15 3.71
N LEU A 258 8.49 13.43 4.83
CA LEU A 258 7.27 12.75 5.23
C LEU A 258 6.43 13.71 6.07
N VAL A 259 5.45 14.36 5.45
CA VAL A 259 4.49 15.27 6.09
C VAL A 259 3.35 14.48 6.71
#